data_AF-A0A4Y9MHG1-F1
#
_entry.id   AF-A0A4Y9MHG1-F1
#
_cell.length_a   1.000
_cell.length_b   1.000
_cell.length_c   1.000
_cell.angle_alpha   90.00
_cell.angle_beta   90.00
_cell.angle_gamma   90.00
#
_symmetry.space_group_name_H-M   'P 1'
#
loop_
_entity.id
_entity.type
_entity.pdbx_description
1 polymer ?
#
loop_
_entity_poly.entity_id
_entity_poly.type
_entity_poly.pdbx_seq_one_letter_code
_entity_poly.pdbx_strand_id
1 'polypeptide(L)' 'MSAPRKFDSETRERAVRMYADRVRDGESKLAARRKVGELLGVNPATLRNWVETAE' A
#
# COMPACT_ATOMS: atom_id res chain seq x y z
N MET A 1 9.04 -13.31 -19.50
CA MET A 1 9.57 -12.63 -18.30
C MET A 1 8.66 -11.45 -17.99
N SER A 2 8.00 -11.44 -16.84
CA SER A 2 7.18 -10.28 -16.45
C SER A 2 8.07 -9.04 -16.36
N ALA A 3 7.63 -7.93 -16.96
CA ALA A 3 8.37 -6.67 -16.94
C ALA A 3 8.84 -6.33 -15.52
N PRO A 4 10.02 -5.68 -15.36
CA PRO A 4 10.48 -5.23 -14.06
C PRO A 4 9.40 -4.32 -13.47
N ARG A 5 8.66 -4.82 -12.48
CA ARG A 5 7.71 -3.97 -11.76
C ARG A 5 8.57 -2.96 -11.02
N LYS A 6 8.23 -1.67 -11.17
CA LYS A 6 8.86 -0.56 -10.46
C LYS A 6 8.96 -0.80 -8.95
N PHE A 7 8.07 -1.63 -8.41
CA PHE A 7 8.09 -2.12 -7.04
C PHE A 7 8.09 -3.66 -7.03
N ASP A 8 8.97 -4.25 -6.23
CA ASP A 8 9.00 -5.70 -5.99
C ASP A 8 7.74 -6.15 -5.21
N SER A 9 7.53 -7.48 -5.16
CA SER A 9 6.41 -8.05 -4.41
C SER A 9 6.52 -7.79 -2.90
N GLU A 10 7.75 -7.78 -2.37
CA GLU A 10 8.00 -7.53 -0.95
C GLU A 10 7.54 -6.12 -0.53
N THR A 11 7.86 -5.09 -1.32
CA THR A 11 7.41 -3.71 -1.08
C THR A 11 5.90 -3.62 -1.13
N ARG A 12 5.26 -4.31 -2.09
CA ARG A 12 3.80 -4.35 -2.19
C ARG A 12 3.17 -4.98 -0.94
N GLU A 13 3.63 -6.16 -0.53
CA GLU A 13 3.13 -6.88 0.64
C GLU A 13 3.34 -6.08 1.92
N ARG A 14 4.52 -5.45 2.07
CA ARG A 14 4.83 -4.54 3.17
C ARG A 14 3.87 -3.36 3.21
N ALA A 15 3.61 -2.72 2.06
CA ALA A 15 2.70 -1.58 1.98
C ALA A 15 1.26 -1.96 2.35
N VAL A 16 0.76 -3.11 1.88
CA VAL A 16 -0.58 -3.61 2.23
C VAL A 16 -0.68 -3.92 3.72
N ARG A 17 0.35 -4.53 4.33
CA ARG A 17 0.38 -4.79 5.78
C ARG A 17 0.37 -3.50 6.61
N MET A 18 1.23 -2.54 6.26
CA MET A 18 1.29 -1.23 6.93
C MET A 18 -0.02 -0.43 6.82
N TYR A 19 -0.75 -0.60 5.70
CA TYR A 19 -2.08 -0.03 5.52
C TYR A 19 -3.10 -0.71 6.45
N ALA A 20 -3.13 -2.04 6.46
CA ALA A 20 -4.06 -2.81 7.27
C ALA A 20 -3.89 -2.53 8.78
N ASP A 21 -2.64 -2.42 9.24
CA ASP A 21 -2.34 -2.09 10.64
C ASP A 21 -2.89 -0.71 11.02
N ARG A 22 -2.69 0.31 10.19
CA ARG A 22 -3.24 1.66 10.44
C ARG A 22 -4.76 1.70 10.45
N VAL A 23 -5.41 0.97 9.55
CA VAL A 23 -6.87 0.88 9.54
C VAL A 23 -7.37 0.15 10.80
N ARG A 24 -6.65 -0.87 11.27
CA ARG A 24 -6.94 -1.54 12.55
C ARG A 24 -6.78 -0.60 13.74
N ASP A 25 -5.81 0.31 13.69
CA ASP A 25 -5.59 1.35 14.70
C ASP A 25 -6.65 2.48 14.67
N GLY A 26 -7.65 2.38 13.77
CA GLY A 26 -8.75 3.34 13.67
C GLY A 26 -8.50 4.49 12.70
N GLU A 27 -7.42 4.47 11.92
CA GLU A 27 -7.24 5.47 10.86
C GLU A 27 -8.26 5.26 9.73
N SER A 28 -8.75 6.37 9.17
CA SER A 28 -9.57 6.30 7.96
C SER A 28 -8.78 5.67 6.80
N LYS A 29 -9.47 4.91 5.93
CA LYS A 29 -8.84 4.27 4.76
C LYS A 29 -8.06 5.27 3.89
N LEU A 30 -8.54 6.52 3.77
CA LEU A 30 -7.86 7.57 3.02
C LEU A 30 -6.58 8.05 3.71
N ALA A 31 -6.63 8.31 5.03
CA ALA A 31 -5.47 8.72 5.81
C ALA A 31 -4.38 7.65 5.81
N ALA A 32 -4.76 6.39 6.03
CA ALA A 32 -3.84 5.26 6.01
C ALA A 32 -3.12 5.13 4.65
N ARG A 33 -3.84 5.25 3.53
CA ARG A 33 -3.23 5.20 2.18
C ARG A 33 -2.27 6.37 1.94
N ARG A 34 -2.61 7.58 2.37
CA ARG A 34 -1.76 8.76 2.22
C ARG A 34 -0.47 8.60 3.01
N LYS A 35 -0.55 8.26 4.31
CA LYS A 35 0.62 8.10 5.17
C LYS A 35 1.54 6.98 4.71
N VAL A 36 1.00 5.81 4.35
CA VAL A 36 1.82 4.68 3.87
C VAL A 36 2.43 5.02 2.51
N GLY A 37 1.68 5.68 1.63
CA GLY A 37 2.20 6.15 0.35
C GLY A 37 3.36 7.13 0.50
N GLU A 38 3.24 8.11 1.40
CA GLU A 38 4.30 9.07 1.71
C GLU A 38 5.54 8.37 2.30
N LEU A 39 5.36 7.44 3.25
CA LEU A 39 6.46 6.71 3.87
C LEU A 39 7.24 5.82 2.91
N LEU A 40 6.59 5.25 1.91
CA LEU A 40 7.20 4.32 0.96
C LEU A 40 7.50 4.97 -0.40
N GLY A 41 7.19 6.25 -0.59
CA GLY A 41 7.28 6.92 -1.89
C GLY A 41 6.35 6.34 -2.95
N VAL A 42 5.22 5.75 -2.53
CA VAL A 42 4.23 5.11 -3.40
C VAL A 42 3.02 6.03 -3.55
N ASN A 43 2.52 6.21 -4.77
CA ASN A 43 1.30 6.99 -4.99
C ASN A 43 0.12 6.32 -4.24
N PRO A 44 -0.69 7.06 -3.45
CA PRO A 44 -1.84 6.50 -2.73
C PRO A 44 -2.84 5.75 -3.63
N ALA A 45 -2.98 6.13 -4.90
CA ALA A 45 -3.81 5.41 -5.87
C ALA A 45 -3.22 4.04 -6.25
N THR A 46 -1.89 3.94 -6.37
CA THR A 46 -1.20 2.66 -6.58
C THR A 46 -1.37 1.75 -5.36
N LEU A 47 -1.22 2.31 -4.15
CA LEU A 47 -1.44 1.57 -2.91
C LEU A 47 -2.89 1.07 -2.80
N ARG A 48 -3.88 1.89 -3.21
CA ARG A 48 -5.28 1.46 -3.28
C ARG A 48 -5.43 0.21 -4.13
N ASN A 49 -4.89 0.20 -5.36
CA ASN A 49 -4.99 -0.95 -6.24
C ASN A 49 -4.36 -2.21 -5.63
N TRP A 50 -3.24 -2.06 -4.91
CA TRP A 50 -2.59 -3.19 -4.24
C TRP A 50 -3.42 -3.77 -3.10
N VAL A 51 -4.06 -2.89 -2.32
CA VAL A 51 -4.99 -3.28 -1.25
C VAL A 51 -6.22 -3.96 -1.85
N GLU A 52 -6.85 -3.39 -2.88
CA GLU A 52 -8.04 -3.96 -3.55
C GLU A 52 -7.76 -5.30 -4.24
N THR A 53 -6.51 -5.58 -4.59
CA THR A 53 -6.11 -6.89 -5.15
C THR A 53 -5.74 -7.90 -4.05
N ALA A 54 -5.54 -7.43 -2.81
CA ALA A 54 -5.22 -8.27 -1.66
C ALA A 54 -6.46 -8.56 -0.78
N GLU A 55 -7.47 -7.70 -0.85
CA GLU A 55 -8.87 -7.98 -0.44
C GLU A 55 -9.52 -8.98 -1.40
#